data_AF-A0A527ZPG3-F1
#
_entry.id   AF-A0A527ZPG3-F1
#
_cell.length_a   1.000
_cell.length_b   1.000
_cell.length_c   1.000
_cell.angle_alpha   90.00
_cell.angle_beta   90.00
_cell.angle_gamma   90.00
#
_symmetry.space_group_name_H-M   'P 1'
#
loop_
_entity.id
_entity.type
_entity.pdbx_description
1 polymer ?
#
loop_
_entity_poly.entity_id
_entity_poly.type
_entity_poly.pdbx_seq_one_letter_code
_entity_poly.pdbx_strand_id
1 'polypeptide(L)'
;MLQPESDIVSGINSIVEMFERNGPIVRQTFGLPIEAAILRRRDQTGKQVALHRIKQVEDAARIRQTRRDRLCGDVDEGLAGPEIGAFLNTKRAELGGMSPLESAEDSESGLSRARELLSKFVWQRENEAEEAAERERYREKITADAKRALSAADADAFLKSREDDFGRASCLSFVRDEHTYRKALVMLSQWEREFGRS
;
A
#
# COMPACT_ATOMS: atom_id res chain seq x y z
N MET A 1 66.52 2.98 -6.59
CA MET A 1 66.58 2.66 -8.03
C MET A 1 65.89 1.31 -8.21
N LEU A 2 64.64 1.30 -8.69
CA LEU A 2 63.94 0.06 -9.05
C LEU A 2 64.45 -0.39 -10.43
N GLN A 3 64.76 -1.68 -10.55
CA GLN A 3 65.43 -2.24 -11.74
C GLN A 3 64.44 -2.37 -12.91
N PRO A 4 64.72 -1.76 -14.07
CA PRO A 4 63.82 -1.73 -15.23
C PRO A 4 63.52 -3.11 -15.83
N GLU A 5 64.35 -4.12 -15.57
CA GLU A 5 64.18 -5.49 -16.09
C GLU A 5 63.02 -6.23 -15.42
N SER A 6 62.78 -6.00 -14.13
CA SER A 6 61.66 -6.59 -13.39
C SER A 6 60.31 -6.12 -13.93
N ASP A 7 60.23 -4.85 -14.35
CA ASP A 7 59.01 -4.23 -14.84
C ASP A 7 58.64 -4.72 -16.26
N ILE A 8 59.64 -5.01 -17.10
CA ILE A 8 59.43 -5.57 -18.44
C ILE A 8 58.92 -7.00 -18.36
N VAL A 9 59.52 -7.85 -17.53
CA VAL A 9 59.10 -9.25 -17.36
C VAL A 9 57.67 -9.32 -16.80
N SER A 10 57.34 -8.52 -15.79
CA SER A 10 55.98 -8.43 -15.27
C SER A 10 54.98 -7.95 -16.33
N GLY A 11 55.37 -6.96 -17.15
CA GLY A 11 54.54 -6.42 -18.22
C GLY A 11 54.22 -7.43 -19.33
N ILE A 12 55.21 -8.25 -19.72
CA ILE A 12 55.03 -9.32 -20.71
C ILE A 12 54.12 -10.43 -20.16
N ASN A 13 54.27 -10.80 -18.89
CA ASN A 13 53.38 -11.78 -18.26
C ASN A 13 51.92 -11.32 -18.25
N SER A 14 51.66 -10.04 -17.94
CA SER A 14 50.30 -9.48 -18.02
C SER A 14 49.72 -9.47 -19.45
N ILE A 15 50.57 -9.35 -20.48
CA ILE A 15 50.15 -9.49 -21.89
C ILE A 15 49.71 -10.93 -22.17
N VAL A 16 50.47 -11.93 -21.70
CA VAL A 16 50.11 -13.35 -21.84
C VAL A 16 48.77 -13.63 -21.16
N GLU A 17 48.59 -13.18 -19.92
CA GLU A 17 47.33 -13.32 -19.18
C GLU A 17 46.14 -12.66 -19.90
N MET A 18 46.35 -11.49 -20.51
CA MET A 18 45.33 -10.79 -21.30
C MET A 18 44.87 -11.66 -22.50
N PHE A 19 45.79 -12.36 -23.16
CA PHE A 19 45.48 -13.26 -24.28
C PHE A 19 44.85 -14.59 -23.82
N GLU A 20 45.25 -15.10 -22.65
CA GLU A 20 44.66 -16.28 -21.99
C GLU A 20 43.29 -16.02 -21.34
N ARG A 21 42.70 -14.85 -21.61
CA ARG A 21 41.32 -14.40 -21.33
C ARG A 21 41.00 -14.04 -19.88
N ASN A 22 41.91 -14.18 -18.93
CA ASN A 22 41.68 -13.84 -17.52
C ASN A 22 42.42 -12.59 -17.03
N GLY A 23 43.36 -12.05 -17.82
CA GLY A 23 44.16 -10.89 -17.44
C GLY A 23 43.49 -9.52 -17.71
N PRO A 24 43.88 -8.48 -16.95
CA PRO A 24 43.47 -7.10 -17.20
C PRO A 24 44.01 -6.59 -18.54
N ILE A 25 43.35 -5.57 -19.10
CA ILE A 25 43.83 -4.94 -20.35
C ILE A 25 45.11 -4.16 -20.06
N VAL A 26 46.21 -4.60 -20.66
CA VAL A 26 47.51 -3.94 -20.56
C VAL A 26 47.52 -2.60 -21.29
N ARG A 27 48.22 -1.61 -20.71
CA ARG A 27 48.33 -0.25 -21.28
C ARG A 27 49.62 -0.01 -22.08
N GLN A 28 50.64 -0.82 -21.84
CA GLN A 28 51.94 -0.74 -22.50
C GLN A 28 52.17 -2.02 -23.32
N THR A 29 52.79 -1.88 -24.49
CA THR A 29 53.06 -2.99 -25.41
C THR A 29 54.48 -3.52 -25.32
N PHE A 30 55.38 -2.82 -24.60
CA PHE A 30 56.79 -3.19 -24.45
C PHE A 30 57.50 -3.47 -25.79
N GLY A 31 57.08 -2.79 -26.86
CA GLY A 31 57.63 -2.97 -28.21
C GLY A 31 57.07 -4.15 -29.01
N LEU A 32 56.09 -4.89 -28.45
CA LEU A 32 55.40 -5.96 -29.15
C LEU A 32 54.29 -5.39 -30.05
N PRO A 33 54.07 -5.93 -31.27
CA PRO A 33 53.05 -5.45 -32.21
C PRO A 33 51.64 -5.94 -31.83
N ILE A 34 51.16 -5.56 -30.65
CA ILE A 34 49.91 -6.05 -30.04
C ILE A 34 48.85 -4.97 -29.86
N GLU A 35 49.07 -3.75 -30.35
CA GLU A 35 48.15 -2.61 -30.22
C GLU A 35 46.75 -2.95 -30.74
N ALA A 36 46.67 -3.62 -31.89
CA ALA A 36 45.40 -4.08 -32.47
C ALA A 36 44.70 -5.14 -31.61
N ALA A 37 45.44 -5.97 -30.87
CA ALA A 37 44.85 -6.93 -29.95
C ALA A 37 44.32 -6.26 -28.68
N ILE A 38 45.05 -5.29 -28.13
CA ILE A 38 44.60 -4.45 -27.01
C ILE A 38 43.32 -3.69 -27.38
N LEU A 39 43.28 -3.09 -28.57
CA LEU A 39 42.09 -2.38 -29.07
C LEU A 39 40.88 -3.32 -29.20
N ARG A 40 41.06 -4.51 -29.81
CA ARG A 40 39.99 -5.52 -29.92
C ARG A 40 39.48 -5.98 -28.55
N ARG A 41 40.38 -6.23 -27.60
CA ARG A 41 40.01 -6.63 -26.23
C ARG A 41 39.24 -5.52 -25.52
N ARG A 42 39.68 -4.27 -25.66
CA ARG A 42 39.00 -3.10 -25.09
C ARG A 42 37.59 -2.91 -25.66
N ASP A 43 37.40 -3.08 -26.96
CA ASP A 43 36.09 -3.04 -27.60
C ASP A 43 35.18 -4.18 -27.10
N GLN A 44 35.69 -5.40 -27.00
CA GLN A 44 34.95 -6.55 -26.47
C GLN A 44 34.53 -6.36 -25.01
N THR A 45 35.46 -5.93 -24.14
CA THR A 45 35.14 -5.61 -22.73
C THR A 45 34.13 -4.47 -22.64
N GLY A 46 34.28 -3.43 -23.46
CA GLY A 46 33.32 -2.32 -23.54
C GLY A 46 31.90 -2.79 -23.89
N LYS A 47 31.78 -3.67 -24.89
CA LYS A 47 30.50 -4.30 -25.28
C LYS A 47 29.92 -5.15 -24.15
N GLN A 48 30.73 -5.95 -23.45
CA GLN A 48 30.27 -6.76 -22.32
C GLN A 48 29.78 -5.91 -21.15
N VAL A 49 30.49 -4.83 -20.80
CA VAL A 49 30.06 -3.89 -19.75
C VAL A 49 28.74 -3.22 -20.13
N ALA A 50 28.58 -2.81 -21.40
CA ALA A 50 27.33 -2.25 -21.89
C ALA A 50 26.17 -3.26 -21.80
N LEU A 51 26.38 -4.49 -22.25
CA LEU A 51 25.39 -5.57 -22.15
C LEU A 51 25.01 -5.87 -20.69
N HIS A 52 25.99 -5.92 -19.79
CA HIS A 52 25.75 -6.14 -18.37
C HIS A 52 24.91 -5.02 -17.77
N ARG A 53 25.18 -3.76 -18.16
CA ARG A 53 24.41 -2.61 -17.69
C ARG A 53 22.96 -2.65 -18.21
N ILE A 54 22.75 -3.02 -19.46
CA ILE A 54 21.40 -3.21 -20.03
C ILE A 54 20.65 -4.28 -19.23
N LYS A 55 21.28 -5.45 -19.03
CA LYS A 55 20.69 -6.55 -18.28
C LYS A 55 20.35 -6.16 -16.83
N GLN A 56 21.22 -5.40 -16.16
CA GLN A 56 20.93 -4.91 -14.81
C GLN A 56 19.69 -4.00 -14.76
N VAL A 57 19.49 -3.15 -15.77
CA VAL A 57 18.32 -2.28 -15.84
C VAL A 57 17.05 -3.10 -16.11
N GLU A 58 17.12 -4.07 -17.03
CA GLU A 58 16.01 -4.97 -17.32
C GLU A 58 15.62 -5.84 -16.12
N ASP A 59 16.61 -6.42 -15.44
CA ASP A 59 16.39 -7.21 -14.23
C ASP A 59 15.78 -6.37 -13.11
N ALA A 60 16.26 -5.13 -12.93
CA ALA A 60 15.67 -4.20 -11.96
C ALA A 60 14.22 -3.85 -12.31
N ALA A 61 13.92 -3.55 -13.58
CA ALA A 61 12.56 -3.26 -14.04
C ALA A 61 11.62 -4.46 -13.82
N ARG A 62 12.09 -5.68 -14.14
CA ARG A 62 11.32 -6.91 -13.91
C ARG A 62 11.01 -7.13 -12.42
N ILE A 63 11.98 -6.88 -11.55
CA ILE A 63 11.78 -7.01 -10.10
C ILE A 63 10.74 -5.98 -9.62
N ARG A 64 10.82 -4.72 -10.07
CA ARG A 64 9.82 -3.69 -9.75
C ARG A 64 8.42 -4.11 -10.19
N GLN A 65 8.28 -4.58 -11.43
CA GLN A 65 7.00 -5.06 -11.95
C GLN A 65 6.46 -6.25 -11.15
N THR A 66 7.33 -7.20 -10.78
CA THR A 66 6.92 -8.35 -9.98
C THR A 66 6.35 -7.94 -8.61
N ARG A 67 6.95 -6.92 -7.97
CA ARG A 67 6.44 -6.39 -6.70
C ARG A 67 5.10 -5.67 -6.88
N ARG A 68 4.97 -4.89 -7.96
CA ARG A 68 3.72 -4.23 -8.36
C ARG A 68 2.60 -5.25 -8.51
N ASP A 69 2.83 -6.29 -9.31
CA ASP A 69 1.82 -7.31 -9.61
C ASP A 69 1.40 -8.08 -8.35
N ARG A 70 2.35 -8.37 -7.45
CA ARG A 70 2.04 -8.99 -6.15
C ARG A 70 1.13 -8.11 -5.30
N LEU A 71 1.44 -6.82 -5.16
CA LEU A 71 0.58 -5.91 -4.40
C LEU A 71 -0.81 -5.80 -5.03
N CYS A 72 -0.90 -5.67 -6.36
CA CYS A 72 -2.18 -5.63 -7.05
C CYS A 72 -3.00 -6.89 -6.77
N GLY A 73 -2.38 -8.08 -6.81
CA GLY A 73 -3.04 -9.33 -6.45
C GLY A 73 -3.60 -9.32 -5.02
N ASP A 74 -2.80 -8.88 -4.03
CA ASP A 74 -3.26 -8.80 -2.64
C ASP A 74 -4.42 -7.81 -2.48
N VAL A 75 -4.39 -6.68 -3.21
CA VAL A 75 -5.44 -5.66 -3.18
C VAL A 75 -6.72 -6.17 -3.83
N ASP A 76 -6.64 -6.88 -4.96
CA ASP A 76 -7.79 -7.47 -5.64
C ASP A 76 -8.47 -8.56 -4.78
N GLU A 77 -7.72 -9.23 -3.90
CA GLU A 77 -8.27 -10.18 -2.93
C GLU A 77 -8.99 -9.48 -1.76
N GLY A 78 -8.50 -8.32 -1.31
CA GLY A 78 -8.99 -7.63 -0.12
C GLY A 78 -10.00 -6.51 -0.36
N LEU A 79 -10.03 -5.92 -1.56
CA LEU A 79 -10.86 -4.75 -1.89
C LEU A 79 -11.62 -4.96 -3.20
N ALA A 80 -12.74 -4.25 -3.34
CA ALA A 80 -13.58 -4.31 -4.53
C ALA A 80 -13.91 -2.92 -5.08
N GLY A 81 -14.05 -2.83 -6.41
CA GLY A 81 -14.56 -1.65 -7.09
C GLY A 81 -13.62 -0.43 -7.01
N PRO A 82 -14.15 0.79 -6.86
CA PRO A 82 -13.36 2.02 -6.98
C PRO A 82 -12.34 2.20 -5.85
N GLU A 83 -12.48 1.46 -4.75
CA GLU A 83 -11.58 1.53 -3.60
C GLU A 83 -10.18 1.01 -3.92
N ILE A 84 -10.05 0.07 -4.86
CA ILE A 84 -8.76 -0.44 -5.35
C ILE A 84 -7.90 0.71 -5.87
N GLY A 85 -8.45 1.49 -6.79
CA GLY A 85 -7.75 2.62 -7.40
C GLY A 85 -7.42 3.71 -6.38
N ALA A 86 -8.35 4.01 -5.47
CA ALA A 86 -8.14 4.98 -4.41
C ALA A 86 -7.02 4.53 -3.45
N PHE A 87 -7.00 3.26 -3.05
CA PHE A 87 -5.99 2.71 -2.17
C PHE A 87 -4.60 2.74 -2.81
N LEU A 88 -4.46 2.21 -4.03
CA LEU A 88 -3.18 2.03 -4.69
C LEU A 88 -2.49 3.35 -5.05
N ASN A 89 -3.26 4.38 -5.40
CA ASN A 89 -2.71 5.63 -5.97
C ASN A 89 -2.66 6.81 -4.99
N THR A 90 -3.30 6.71 -3.83
CA THR A 90 -3.28 7.80 -2.83
C THR A 90 -1.98 7.78 -2.05
N LYS A 91 -1.32 8.93 -1.98
CA LYS A 91 -0.09 9.12 -1.18
C LYS A 91 -0.39 9.07 0.31
N ARG A 92 0.49 8.42 1.06
CA ARG A 92 0.29 8.15 2.49
C ARG A 92 1.52 8.55 3.30
N ALA A 93 1.29 9.21 4.43
CA ALA A 93 2.36 9.67 5.30
C ALA A 93 3.15 8.48 5.90
N GLU A 94 2.46 7.38 6.16
CA GLU A 94 3.01 6.12 6.67
C GLU A 94 4.03 5.48 5.69
N LEU A 95 3.93 5.83 4.41
CA LEU A 95 4.83 5.38 3.35
C LEU A 95 5.81 6.49 2.92
N GLY A 96 6.03 7.50 3.77
CA GLY A 96 6.94 8.60 3.47
C GLY A 96 6.45 9.51 2.34
N GLY A 97 5.14 9.61 2.14
CA GLY A 97 4.54 10.41 1.05
C GLY A 97 4.47 9.69 -0.29
N MET A 98 4.81 8.39 -0.34
CA MET A 98 4.56 7.53 -1.50
C MET A 98 3.16 6.93 -1.46
N SER A 99 2.64 6.55 -2.63
CA SER A 99 1.48 5.66 -2.71
C SER A 99 1.88 4.22 -2.36
N PRO A 100 0.93 3.35 -1.99
CA PRO A 100 1.21 1.92 -1.80
C PRO A 100 1.90 1.28 -3.01
N LEU A 101 1.49 1.65 -4.22
CA LEU A 101 2.08 1.15 -5.47
C LEU A 101 3.53 1.63 -5.65
N GLU A 102 3.79 2.92 -5.45
CA GLU A 102 5.14 3.50 -5.53
C GLU A 102 6.07 2.85 -4.50
N SER A 103 5.59 2.66 -3.27
CA SER A 103 6.34 2.02 -2.18
C SER A 103 6.69 0.56 -2.51
N ALA A 104 5.75 -0.21 -3.07
CA ALA A 104 6.02 -1.58 -3.49
C ALA A 104 7.01 -1.68 -4.65
N GLU A 105 6.93 -0.77 -5.61
CA GLU A 105 7.89 -0.74 -6.72
C GLU A 105 9.29 -0.37 -6.24
N ASP A 106 9.43 0.53 -5.26
CA ASP A 106 10.72 0.98 -4.73
C ASP A 106 11.52 -0.17 -4.09
N SER A 107 10.91 -0.93 -3.17
CA SER A 107 11.61 -2.00 -2.44
C SER A 107 10.70 -3.10 -1.90
N GLU A 108 11.28 -4.26 -1.56
CA GLU A 108 10.57 -5.33 -0.85
C GLU A 108 10.04 -4.86 0.51
N SER A 109 10.80 -4.03 1.23
CA SER A 109 10.33 -3.46 2.49
C SER A 109 9.13 -2.53 2.29
N GLY A 110 9.10 -1.80 1.18
CA GLY A 110 7.98 -0.95 0.81
C GLY A 110 6.74 -1.76 0.42
N LEU A 111 6.92 -2.93 -0.21
CA LEU A 111 5.84 -3.90 -0.45
C LEU A 111 5.25 -4.43 0.86
N SER A 112 6.10 -4.84 1.81
CA SER A 112 5.63 -5.31 3.13
C SER A 112 4.81 -4.23 3.86
N ARG A 113 5.27 -2.98 3.87
CA ARG A 113 4.52 -1.86 4.48
C ARG A 113 3.20 -1.58 3.77
N ALA A 114 3.18 -1.65 2.43
CA ALA A 114 1.95 -1.50 1.67
C ALA A 114 0.91 -2.58 2.02
N ARG A 115 1.35 -3.83 2.22
CA ARG A 115 0.50 -4.95 2.67
C ARG A 115 -0.04 -4.75 4.08
N GLU A 116 0.80 -4.34 5.02
CA GLU A 116 0.34 -4.03 6.38
C GLU A 116 -0.74 -2.92 6.38
N LEU A 117 -0.55 -1.93 5.52
CA LEU A 117 -1.49 -0.84 5.36
C LEU A 117 -2.80 -1.30 4.70
N LEU A 118 -2.73 -2.24 3.75
CA LEU A 118 -3.89 -2.90 3.17
C LEU A 118 -4.70 -3.64 4.24
N SER A 119 -4.04 -4.48 5.04
CA SER A 119 -4.72 -5.24 6.11
C SER A 119 -5.43 -4.32 7.11
N LYS A 120 -4.79 -3.21 7.51
CA LYS A 120 -5.42 -2.20 8.38
C LYS A 120 -6.64 -1.55 7.72
N PHE A 121 -6.52 -1.23 6.44
CA PHE A 121 -7.59 -0.57 5.69
C PHE A 121 -8.81 -1.48 5.52
N VAL A 122 -8.59 -2.76 5.17
CA VAL A 122 -9.65 -3.77 5.07
C VAL A 122 -10.33 -3.96 6.43
N TRP A 123 -9.55 -4.18 7.49
CA TRP A 123 -10.09 -4.35 8.84
C TRP A 123 -10.92 -3.14 9.29
N GLN A 124 -10.43 -1.92 9.04
CA GLN A 124 -11.16 -0.70 9.35
C GLN A 124 -12.50 -0.64 8.60
N ARG A 125 -12.52 -1.04 7.32
CA ARG A 125 -13.75 -1.05 6.51
C ARG A 125 -14.77 -2.07 6.97
N GLU A 126 -14.30 -3.26 7.32
CA GLU A 126 -15.16 -4.31 7.89
C GLU A 126 -15.78 -3.84 9.20
N ASN A 127 -14.98 -3.25 10.10
CA ASN A 127 -15.47 -2.72 11.36
C ASN A 127 -16.44 -1.54 11.16
N GLU A 128 -16.15 -0.61 10.24
CA GLU A 128 -17.06 0.48 9.89
C GLU A 128 -18.40 -0.04 9.33
N ALA A 129 -18.36 -1.09 8.51
CA ALA A 129 -19.55 -1.73 7.96
C ALA A 129 -20.37 -2.46 9.05
N GLU A 130 -19.70 -3.17 9.95
CA GLU A 130 -20.33 -3.84 11.11
C GLU A 130 -20.99 -2.81 12.03
N GLU A 131 -20.29 -1.74 12.40
CA GLU A 131 -20.84 -0.66 13.19
C GLU A 131 -22.02 0.03 12.49
N ALA A 132 -21.96 0.23 11.17
CA ALA A 132 -23.07 0.79 10.41
C ALA A 132 -24.30 -0.13 10.41
N ALA A 133 -24.08 -1.45 10.24
CA ALA A 133 -25.15 -2.44 10.30
C ALA A 133 -25.77 -2.54 11.70
N GLU A 134 -24.95 -2.49 12.76
CA GLU A 134 -25.44 -2.48 14.14
C GLU A 134 -26.27 -1.23 14.42
N ARG A 135 -25.80 -0.05 14.02
CA ARG A 135 -26.55 1.21 14.15
C ARG A 135 -27.90 1.12 13.45
N GLU A 136 -27.93 0.62 12.22
CA GLU A 136 -29.18 0.51 11.46
C GLU A 136 -30.16 -0.47 12.11
N ARG A 137 -29.66 -1.61 12.61
CA ARG A 137 -30.48 -2.57 13.37
C ARG A 137 -31.16 -1.93 14.59
N TYR A 138 -30.46 -1.09 15.34
CA TYR A 138 -31.07 -0.41 16.50
C TYR A 138 -32.02 0.71 16.09
N ARG A 139 -31.76 1.40 14.97
CA ARG A 139 -32.68 2.37 14.39
C ARG A 139 -33.99 1.73 13.94
N GLU A 140 -33.92 0.58 13.28
CA GLU A 140 -35.09 -0.19 12.89
C GLU A 140 -35.89 -0.64 14.12
N LYS A 141 -35.20 -1.13 15.17
CA LYS A 141 -35.84 -1.50 16.44
C LYS A 141 -36.60 -0.35 17.09
N ILE A 142 -35.94 0.80 17.33
CA ILE A 142 -36.61 1.93 17.99
C ILE A 142 -37.76 2.49 17.14
N THR A 143 -37.63 2.44 15.81
CA THR A 143 -38.71 2.82 14.89
C THR A 143 -39.90 1.89 15.02
N ALA A 144 -39.68 0.58 15.09
CA ALA A 144 -40.74 -0.40 15.27
C ALA A 144 -41.42 -0.26 16.64
N ASP A 145 -40.64 -0.06 17.71
CA ASP A 145 -41.17 0.13 19.06
C ASP A 145 -42.00 1.43 19.16
N ALA A 146 -41.52 2.53 18.60
CA ALA A 146 -42.25 3.80 18.57
C ALA A 146 -43.59 3.67 17.82
N LYS A 147 -43.59 3.03 16.66
CA LYS A 147 -44.81 2.77 15.87
C LYS A 147 -45.80 1.82 16.56
N ARG A 148 -45.33 0.98 17.49
CA ARG A 148 -46.18 0.08 18.26
C ARG A 148 -46.77 0.76 19.49
N ALA A 149 -46.03 1.66 20.14
CA ALA A 149 -46.43 2.32 21.38
C ALA A 149 -47.26 3.60 21.15
N LEU A 150 -47.06 4.29 20.02
CA LEU A 150 -47.65 5.60 19.74
C LEU A 150 -48.49 5.60 18.47
N SER A 151 -49.35 6.61 18.33
CA SER A 151 -50.02 6.90 17.06
C SER A 151 -49.00 7.22 15.97
N ALA A 152 -49.36 7.06 14.69
CA ALA A 152 -48.43 7.28 13.58
C ALA A 152 -47.83 8.72 13.58
N ALA A 153 -48.60 9.72 13.97
CA ALA A 153 -48.14 11.11 14.04
C ALA A 153 -47.16 11.34 15.20
N ASP A 154 -47.45 10.76 16.36
CA ASP A 154 -46.63 10.93 17.56
C ASP A 154 -45.34 10.10 17.48
N ALA A 155 -45.38 8.92 16.86
CA ALA A 155 -44.19 8.12 16.57
C ALA A 155 -43.22 8.88 15.65
N ASP A 156 -43.73 9.52 14.59
CA ASP A 156 -42.91 10.33 13.69
C ASP A 156 -42.33 11.57 14.40
N ALA A 157 -43.13 12.19 15.28
CA ALA A 157 -42.69 13.32 16.10
C ALA A 157 -41.58 12.92 17.07
N PHE A 158 -41.71 11.77 17.75
CA PHE A 158 -40.69 11.22 18.64
C PHE A 158 -39.39 10.91 17.90
N LEU A 159 -39.46 10.22 16.76
CA LEU A 159 -38.25 9.83 16.01
C LEU A 159 -37.47 11.03 15.47
N LYS A 160 -38.17 12.14 15.19
CA LYS A 160 -37.59 13.40 14.71
C LYS A 160 -37.33 14.41 15.82
N SER A 161 -37.76 14.14 17.05
CA SER A 161 -37.61 15.06 18.17
C SER A 161 -36.12 15.26 18.46
N ARG A 162 -35.77 16.51 18.79
CA ARG A 162 -34.42 16.91 19.19
C ARG A 162 -34.46 17.32 20.65
N GLU A 163 -34.81 16.37 21.51
CA GLU A 163 -34.78 16.59 22.95
C GLU A 163 -33.34 16.86 23.42
N ASP A 164 -33.20 17.70 24.44
CA ASP A 164 -31.91 17.97 25.06
C ASP A 164 -31.29 16.70 25.64
N ASP A 165 -32.11 15.71 26.01
CA ASP A 165 -31.68 14.39 26.47
C ASP A 165 -31.05 13.51 25.37
N PHE A 166 -31.34 13.81 24.09
CA PHE A 166 -30.62 13.25 22.94
C PHE A 166 -29.38 14.07 22.56
N GLY A 167 -29.01 15.08 23.35
CA GLY A 167 -27.90 15.97 23.06
C GLY A 167 -28.15 16.84 21.83
N ARG A 168 -29.41 17.25 21.60
CA ARG A 168 -29.88 17.97 20.39
C ARG A 168 -29.79 17.18 19.08
N ALA A 169 -29.44 15.89 19.14
CA ALA A 169 -29.58 14.99 18.00
C ALA A 169 -31.02 14.48 17.90
N SER A 170 -31.43 14.03 16.70
CA SER A 170 -32.70 13.30 16.60
C SER A 170 -32.58 11.94 17.29
N CYS A 171 -33.69 11.38 17.77
CA CYS A 171 -33.71 10.03 18.35
C CYS A 171 -33.04 8.99 17.41
N LEU A 172 -33.32 9.04 16.10
CA LEU A 172 -32.66 8.18 15.10
C LEU A 172 -31.14 8.40 14.97
N SER A 173 -30.64 9.62 15.22
CA SER A 173 -29.21 9.92 15.18
C SER A 173 -28.49 9.57 16.50
N PHE A 174 -29.25 9.53 17.60
CA PHE A 174 -28.80 9.20 18.93
C PHE A 174 -28.66 7.69 19.14
N VAL A 175 -29.64 6.91 18.67
CA VAL A 175 -29.64 5.44 18.78
C VAL A 175 -28.60 4.85 17.83
N ARG A 176 -27.55 4.27 18.41
CA ARG A 176 -26.40 3.71 17.69
C ARG A 176 -25.99 2.32 18.18
N ASP A 177 -26.28 2.03 19.44
CA ASP A 177 -25.88 0.83 20.15
C ASP A 177 -26.97 0.43 21.16
N GLU A 178 -26.76 -0.67 21.88
CA GLU A 178 -27.72 -1.15 22.87
C GLU A 178 -27.97 -0.15 24.00
N HIS A 179 -26.94 0.56 24.45
CA HIS A 179 -27.04 1.48 25.59
C HIS A 179 -27.89 2.69 25.26
N THR A 180 -27.63 3.31 24.11
CA THR A 180 -28.41 4.44 23.57
C THR A 180 -29.83 4.01 23.21
N TYR A 181 -30.02 2.80 22.70
CA TYR A 181 -31.35 2.22 22.48
C TYR A 181 -32.15 2.09 23.78
N ARG A 182 -31.56 1.54 24.86
CA ARG A 182 -32.25 1.44 26.16
C ARG A 182 -32.64 2.81 26.73
N LYS A 183 -31.80 3.83 26.55
CA LYS A 183 -32.15 5.21 26.93
C LYS A 183 -33.32 5.75 26.10
N ALA A 184 -33.32 5.49 24.79
CA ALA A 184 -34.42 5.89 23.91
C ALA A 184 -35.74 5.19 24.29
N LEU A 185 -35.71 3.94 24.75
CA LEU A 185 -36.91 3.25 25.26
C LEU A 185 -37.48 3.90 26.52
N VAL A 186 -36.61 4.38 27.42
CA VAL A 186 -37.07 5.12 28.62
C VAL A 186 -37.83 6.39 28.19
N MET A 187 -37.30 7.14 27.21
CA MET A 187 -37.96 8.33 26.68
C MET A 187 -39.25 8.01 25.92
N LEU A 188 -39.25 6.93 25.13
CA LEU A 188 -40.46 6.44 24.47
C LEU A 188 -41.57 6.14 25.50
N SER A 189 -41.22 5.55 26.65
CA SER A 189 -42.20 5.29 27.72
C SER A 189 -42.72 6.55 28.42
N GLN A 190 -41.97 7.66 28.38
CA GLN A 190 -42.43 8.96 28.87
C GLN A 190 -43.40 9.57 27.87
N TRP A 191 -43.06 9.53 26.58
CA TRP A 191 -43.95 9.92 25.48
C TRP A 191 -45.25 9.13 25.47
N GLU A 192 -45.21 7.82 25.72
CA GLU A 192 -46.41 6.99 25.83
C GLU A 192 -47.30 7.43 26.99
N ARG A 193 -46.75 7.92 28.10
CA ARG A 193 -47.56 8.44 29.22
C ARG A 193 -48.16 9.81 28.91
N GLU A 194 -47.44 10.65 28.18
CA GLU A 194 -47.86 12.02 27.85
C GLU A 194 -48.83 12.07 26.66
N PHE A 195 -48.61 11.22 25.66
CA PHE A 195 -49.30 11.23 24.37
C PHE A 195 -50.02 9.90 24.04
N GLY A 196 -49.71 8.79 24.72
CA GLY A 196 -50.27 7.46 24.44
C GLY A 196 -51.71 7.22 24.92
N ARG A 197 -52.53 8.27 25.04
CA ARG A 197 -53.96 8.13 25.27
C ARG A 197 -54.73 8.31 23.96
N SER A 198 -55.02 7.18 23.33
CA SER A 198 -56.21 6.99 22.49
C SER A 198 -56.82 5.63 22.81
#